data_AF-A0A7N0UZ25-F1
#
_entry.id   AF-A0A7N0UZ25-F1
#
_cell.length_a   1.000
_cell.length_b   1.000
_cell.length_c   1.000
_cell.angle_alpha   90.00
_cell.angle_beta   90.00
_cell.angle_gamma   90.00
#
_symmetry.space_group_name_H-M   'P 1'
#
loop_
_entity.id
_entity.type
_entity.pdbx_description
1 polymer ?
#
loop_
_entity_poly.entity_id
_entity_poly.type
_entity_poly.pdbx_seq_one_letter_code
_entity_poly.pdbx_strand_id
1 'polypeptide(L)'
;MAWSCSSWSSLLIRSPTPPLTRLPHSHLSLKQLFELRHSNSKRRPGRGYKMSPAISAISGPQLGSGFQELVSVFQTSPPTWKSSLLCNLVIFTLGSPLLVAGLSVPGIASAFLLGTLTWRSFGSSGFLLVAAYFVIGTAVTKVKMAQKEAQGVAEKRKGRRGPGSVIGSSAAGCVCAVVSIYGAPTETVSHLLKLGFVASFCTKLSDTVSSEIGKAYGKITYLVTTLKVVPRGTEGAVSLEGTLAGLVAASLLAYVGCYLNMIKPPEAVVCILASQIANFGESIIGATLQEKDGFQWLNNDLVNVINISVGSIISIVIQQLLHGTNL
;
A
#
# COMPACT_ATOMS: atom_id res chain seq x y z
N MET A 1 12.29 11.37 50.07
CA MET A 1 12.07 12.75 50.59
C MET A 1 12.19 13.71 49.41
N ALA A 2 11.04 14.12 48.86
CA ALA A 2 10.55 15.52 48.78
C ALA A 2 11.15 16.27 47.57
N TRP A 3 10.51 16.28 46.40
CA TRP A 3 9.50 17.26 45.91
C TRP A 3 9.94 18.72 45.99
N SER A 4 10.08 19.37 44.82
CA SER A 4 9.54 20.71 44.60
C SER A 4 9.33 20.97 43.10
N CYS A 5 8.16 21.54 42.82
CA CYS A 5 7.55 21.84 41.55
C CYS A 5 7.39 23.37 41.47
N SER A 6 7.79 24.00 40.36
CA SER A 6 7.38 25.35 39.91
C SER A 6 8.12 25.58 38.57
N SER A 7 7.63 26.23 37.52
CA SER A 7 6.43 27.01 37.27
C SER A 7 6.21 26.98 35.76
N TRP A 8 5.00 26.66 35.31
CA TRP A 8 4.55 26.90 33.94
C TRP A 8 3.90 28.28 33.92
N SER A 9 4.46 29.23 33.17
CA SER A 9 3.76 30.45 32.76
C SER A 9 4.48 31.13 31.59
N SER A 10 3.68 31.50 30.59
CA SER A 10 3.89 32.56 29.59
C SER A 10 5.07 32.46 28.61
N LEU A 11 4.77 31.96 27.40
CA LEU A 11 5.39 32.45 26.15
C LEU A 11 4.43 32.27 24.98
N LEU A 12 3.39 33.11 24.98
CA LEU A 12 2.60 33.46 23.80
C LEU A 12 3.35 34.59 23.07
N ILE A 13 4.14 34.25 22.05
CA ILE A 13 4.68 35.23 21.11
C ILE A 13 3.89 35.15 19.81
N ARG A 14 3.22 36.27 19.54
CA ARG A 14 2.40 36.59 18.37
C ARG A 14 3.17 36.44 17.07
N SER A 15 2.55 35.78 16.10
CA SER A 15 2.90 35.88 14.68
C SER A 15 2.48 37.25 14.12
N PRO A 16 3.29 37.89 13.25
CA PRO A 16 2.88 39.12 12.59
C PRO A 16 1.94 38.82 11.41
N THR A 17 0.81 39.52 11.37
CA THR A 17 -0.15 39.53 10.26
C THR A 17 0.39 40.33 9.06
N PRO A 18 0.27 39.85 7.81
CA PRO A 18 0.58 40.65 6.63
C PRO A 18 -0.51 41.71 6.36
N PRO A 19 -0.19 42.84 5.73
CA PRO A 19 -1.14 43.92 5.48
C PRO A 19 -2.15 43.57 4.37
N LEU A 20 -3.40 43.97 4.59
CA LEU A 20 -4.50 43.95 3.64
C LEU A 20 -4.26 44.95 2.50
N THR A 21 -3.94 44.45 1.30
CA THR A 21 -4.00 45.24 0.07
C THR A 21 -5.46 45.35 -0.41
N ARG A 22 -5.95 46.59 -0.46
CA ARG A 22 -7.27 46.96 -0.99
C ARG A 22 -7.36 46.64 -2.48
N LEU A 23 -8.36 45.86 -2.89
CA LEU A 23 -8.80 45.75 -4.28
C LEU A 23 -9.76 46.92 -4.60
N PRO A 24 -9.64 47.59 -5.75
CA PRO A 24 -10.61 48.62 -6.14
C PRO A 24 -11.90 47.98 -6.64
N HIS A 25 -13.03 48.42 -6.08
CA HIS A 25 -14.37 48.11 -6.56
C HIS A 25 -14.60 48.78 -7.93
N SER A 26 -14.77 47.98 -8.98
CA SER A 26 -15.39 48.43 -10.23
C SER A 26 -16.73 47.71 -10.41
N HIS A 27 -17.81 48.44 -10.14
CA HIS A 27 -19.17 48.04 -10.48
C HIS A 27 -19.33 47.98 -12.01
N LEU A 28 -19.35 46.78 -12.59
CA LEU A 28 -19.82 46.56 -13.96
C LEU A 28 -21.31 46.22 -13.91
N SER A 29 -22.12 47.13 -14.44
CA SER A 29 -23.57 46.99 -14.57
C SER A 29 -23.92 46.01 -15.70
N LEU A 30 -24.84 45.08 -15.42
CA LEU A 30 -25.40 44.08 -16.34
C LEU A 30 -26.05 44.64 -17.62
N LYS A 31 -26.17 45.97 -17.76
CA LYS A 31 -26.62 46.64 -18.99
C LYS A 31 -25.53 46.78 -20.07
N GLN A 32 -24.24 46.70 -19.72
CA GLN A 32 -23.14 46.80 -20.71
C GLN A 32 -22.80 45.47 -21.40
N LEU A 33 -23.22 44.34 -20.84
CA LEU A 33 -22.98 42.99 -21.39
C LEU A 33 -23.98 42.58 -22.49
N PHE A 34 -25.07 43.34 -22.70
CA PHE A 34 -26.10 43.02 -23.69
C PHE A 34 -25.95 43.74 -25.04
N GLU A 35 -25.14 44.80 -25.11
CA GLU A 35 -24.95 45.62 -26.33
C GLU A 35 -23.80 45.15 -27.23
N LEU A 36 -22.98 44.18 -26.81
CA LEU A 36 -21.89 43.64 -27.63
C LEU A 36 -22.28 42.39 -28.45
N ARG A 37 -23.58 42.01 -28.48
CA ARG A 37 -24.08 40.84 -29.22
C ARG A 37 -24.69 41.17 -30.59
N HIS A 38 -24.66 42.42 -31.05
CA HIS A 38 -25.10 42.77 -32.40
C HIS A 38 -24.18 43.82 -33.04
N SER A 39 -23.13 43.36 -33.72
CA SER A 39 -22.62 44.09 -34.88
C SER A 39 -22.20 43.14 -35.97
N ASN A 40 -23.05 43.12 -36.99
CA ASN A 40 -22.97 42.40 -38.23
C ASN A 40 -22.14 43.27 -39.19
N SER A 41 -21.06 42.74 -39.77
CA SER A 41 -20.36 43.42 -40.87
C SER A 41 -20.09 42.49 -42.05
N LYS A 42 -20.44 43.02 -43.21
CA LYS A 42 -20.59 42.40 -44.53
C LYS A 42 -19.26 42.03 -45.20
N ARG A 43 -19.40 41.03 -46.08
CA ARG A 43 -18.47 40.54 -47.13
C ARG A 43 -17.84 41.64 -48.00
N ARG A 44 -16.62 41.39 -48.48
CA ARG A 44 -16.16 41.65 -49.87
C ARG A 44 -15.17 40.55 -50.33
N PRO A 45 -15.18 40.15 -51.62
CA PRO A 45 -14.29 39.11 -52.16
C PRO A 45 -13.05 39.69 -52.84
N GLY A 46 -11.92 38.97 -52.78
CA GLY A 46 -10.67 39.36 -53.44
C GLY A 46 -9.79 38.16 -53.78
N ARG A 47 -9.76 37.83 -55.08
CA ARG A 47 -8.72 37.20 -55.92
C ARG A 47 -7.59 36.41 -55.26
N GLY A 48 -7.43 35.18 -55.76
CA GLY A 48 -6.38 34.26 -55.35
C GLY A 48 -4.98 34.58 -55.87
N TYR A 49 -4.01 33.95 -55.21
CA TYR A 49 -2.69 33.61 -55.73
C TYR A 49 -2.31 32.23 -55.16
N LYS A 50 -2.03 31.28 -56.05
CA LYS A 50 -1.32 30.03 -55.75
C LYS A 50 0.17 30.35 -55.64
N MET A 51 0.80 30.04 -54.52
CA MET A 51 2.21 29.60 -54.45
C MET A 51 2.38 28.75 -53.19
N SER A 52 2.73 27.47 -53.39
CA SER A 52 3.54 26.76 -52.38
C SER A 52 4.99 27.19 -52.57
N PRO A 53 5.76 27.26 -51.48
CA PRO A 53 6.77 26.23 -51.35
C PRO A 53 6.78 25.60 -49.97
N ALA A 54 7.30 24.37 -49.96
CA ALA A 54 7.57 23.56 -48.80
C ALA A 54 8.33 24.35 -47.72
N ILE A 55 7.75 24.41 -46.52
CA ILE A 55 8.54 24.35 -45.30
C ILE A 55 8.31 22.93 -44.78
N SER A 56 9.25 22.07 -45.14
CA SER A 56 9.48 20.81 -44.44
C SER A 56 9.73 21.17 -42.98
N ALA A 57 8.69 21.10 -42.16
CA ALA A 57 8.88 21.07 -40.72
C ALA A 57 9.69 19.80 -40.44
N ILE A 58 10.99 19.99 -40.18
CA ILE A 58 11.83 18.96 -39.60
C ILE A 58 11.22 18.70 -38.23
N SER A 59 10.39 17.66 -38.16
CA SER A 59 9.90 17.10 -36.92
C SER A 59 11.14 16.64 -36.14
N GLY A 60 11.54 17.45 -35.16
CA GLY A 60 12.47 17.00 -34.13
C GLY A 60 11.93 15.74 -33.45
N PRO A 61 12.78 14.96 -32.77
CA PRO A 61 12.38 13.68 -32.20
C PRO A 61 11.15 13.86 -31.31
N GLN A 62 10.09 13.11 -31.60
CA GLN A 62 8.81 13.14 -30.89
C GLN A 62 8.98 12.62 -29.46
N LEU A 63 9.52 13.44 -28.56
CA LEU A 63 9.57 13.12 -27.13
C LEU A 63 8.14 13.03 -26.52
N GLY A 64 7.14 13.59 -27.22
CA GLY A 64 5.74 13.61 -26.79
C GLY A 64 4.92 12.36 -27.16
N SER A 65 5.23 11.64 -28.24
CA SER A 65 4.39 10.50 -28.69
C SER A 65 4.56 9.28 -27.79
N GLY A 66 5.80 8.95 -27.40
CA GLY A 66 6.07 7.86 -26.47
C GLY A 66 5.51 8.12 -25.06
N PHE A 67 5.57 9.35 -24.57
CA PHE A 67 4.97 9.70 -23.27
C PHE A 67 3.45 9.60 -23.28
N GLN A 68 2.78 10.08 -24.34
CA GLN A 68 1.32 9.95 -24.45
C GLN A 68 0.87 8.50 -24.60
N GLU A 69 1.63 7.67 -25.34
CA GLU A 69 1.37 6.23 -25.41
C GLU A 69 1.51 5.58 -24.02
N LEU A 70 2.57 5.88 -23.27
CA LEU A 70 2.74 5.40 -21.89
C LEU A 70 1.57 5.81 -21.00
N VAL A 71 1.16 7.08 -21.03
CA VAL A 71 0.02 7.57 -20.25
C VAL A 71 -1.27 6.83 -20.63
N SER A 72 -1.51 6.57 -21.92
CA SER A 72 -2.68 5.81 -22.37
C SER A 72 -2.67 4.36 -21.88
N VAL A 73 -1.49 3.73 -21.81
CA VAL A 73 -1.30 2.38 -21.27
C VAL A 73 -1.57 2.36 -19.76
N PHE A 74 -1.12 3.38 -19.03
CA PHE A 74 -1.38 3.53 -17.59
C PHE A 74 -2.87 3.73 -17.26
N GLN A 75 -3.61 4.40 -18.14
CA GLN A 75 -5.03 4.72 -17.93
C GLN A 75 -6.00 3.64 -18.43
N THR A 76 -5.50 2.57 -19.05
CA THR A 76 -6.33 1.50 -19.61
C THR A 76 -7.19 0.83 -18.53
N SER A 77 -8.52 0.89 -18.71
CA SER A 77 -9.52 0.37 -17.76
C SER A 77 -10.55 -0.51 -18.49
N PRO A 78 -10.71 -1.79 -18.14
CA PRO A 78 -9.89 -2.54 -17.18
C PRO A 78 -8.46 -2.77 -17.70
N PRO A 79 -7.45 -2.87 -16.81
CA PRO A 79 -6.08 -3.15 -17.22
C PRO A 79 -5.97 -4.45 -18.02
N THR A 80 -5.26 -4.41 -19.15
CA THR A 80 -4.90 -5.60 -19.94
C THR A 80 -3.58 -6.19 -19.45
N TRP A 81 -3.28 -7.45 -19.81
CA TRP A 81 -1.96 -8.05 -19.51
C TRP A 81 -0.79 -7.25 -20.10
N LYS A 82 -0.95 -6.74 -21.33
CA LYS A 82 0.06 -5.90 -21.98
C LYS A 82 0.29 -4.61 -21.19
N SER A 83 -0.79 -3.91 -20.81
CA SER A 83 -0.66 -2.69 -20.02
C SER A 83 -0.07 -2.96 -18.64
N SER A 84 -0.46 -4.05 -17.98
CA SER A 84 0.08 -4.43 -16.67
C SER A 84 1.58 -4.70 -16.73
N LEU A 85 2.04 -5.46 -17.73
CA LEU A 85 3.47 -5.74 -17.92
C LEU A 85 4.27 -4.47 -18.19
N LEU A 86 3.78 -3.59 -19.05
CA LEU A 86 4.46 -2.34 -19.39
C LEU A 86 4.53 -1.39 -18.19
N CYS A 87 3.41 -1.16 -17.49
CA CYS A 87 3.38 -0.30 -16.31
C CYS A 87 4.30 -0.86 -15.21
N ASN A 88 4.20 -2.16 -14.96
CA ASN A 88 5.03 -2.82 -13.95
C ASN A 88 6.53 -2.77 -14.30
N LEU A 89 6.90 -2.92 -15.58
CA LEU A 89 8.28 -2.78 -16.04
C LEU A 89 8.82 -1.37 -15.81
N VAL A 90 8.04 -0.34 -16.15
CA VAL A 90 8.42 1.06 -15.90
C VAL A 90 8.59 1.31 -14.40
N ILE A 91 7.67 0.82 -13.56
CA ILE A 91 7.77 1.02 -12.12
C ILE A 91 8.95 0.25 -11.51
N PHE A 92 9.20 -0.99 -11.95
CA PHE A 92 10.32 -1.80 -11.43
C PHE A 92 11.68 -1.24 -11.84
N THR A 93 11.79 -0.68 -13.04
CA THR A 93 13.02 -0.02 -13.49
C THR A 93 13.31 1.23 -12.65
N LEU A 94 12.32 2.11 -12.46
CA LEU A 94 12.45 3.31 -11.62
C LEU A 94 12.64 2.99 -10.14
N GLY A 95 11.96 1.96 -9.63
CA GLY A 95 12.00 1.51 -8.24
C GLY A 95 13.17 0.60 -7.90
N SER A 96 14.04 0.28 -8.87
CA SER A 96 15.12 -0.69 -8.70
C SER A 96 16.03 -0.44 -7.48
N PRO A 97 16.38 0.81 -7.09
CA PRO A 97 17.20 1.03 -5.89
C PRO A 97 16.50 0.57 -4.60
N LEU A 98 15.18 0.74 -4.51
CA LEU A 98 14.41 0.28 -3.35
C LEU A 98 14.23 -1.25 -3.38
N LEU A 99 14.01 -1.82 -4.56
CA LEU A 99 13.82 -3.26 -4.73
C LEU A 99 15.06 -4.04 -4.31
N VAL A 100 16.26 -3.65 -4.76
CA VAL A 100 17.51 -4.34 -4.38
C VAL A 100 17.82 -4.21 -2.88
N ALA A 101 17.30 -3.15 -2.25
CA ALA A 101 17.46 -2.90 -0.83
C ALA A 101 16.58 -3.80 0.05
N GLY A 102 15.48 -4.36 -0.49
CA GLY A 102 14.53 -5.21 0.24
C GLY A 102 14.35 -6.63 -0.30
N LEU A 103 14.84 -6.93 -1.51
CA LEU A 103 14.65 -8.22 -2.18
C LEU A 103 15.98 -8.82 -2.68
N SER A 104 16.05 -10.15 -2.70
CA SER A 104 17.07 -10.86 -3.48
C SER A 104 16.77 -10.79 -4.98
N VAL A 105 17.75 -11.07 -5.85
CA VAL A 105 17.51 -11.07 -7.32
C VAL A 105 16.36 -12.01 -7.72
N PRO A 106 16.29 -13.27 -7.24
CA PRO A 106 15.12 -14.11 -7.47
C PRO A 106 13.83 -13.53 -6.84
N GLY A 107 13.93 -12.84 -5.70
CA GLY A 107 12.78 -12.18 -5.07
C GLY A 107 12.21 -11.04 -5.91
N ILE A 108 13.05 -10.30 -6.63
CA ILE A 108 12.60 -9.26 -7.58
C ILE A 108 11.77 -9.89 -8.71
N ALA A 109 12.16 -11.05 -9.22
CA ALA A 109 11.39 -11.76 -10.24
C ALA A 109 10.00 -12.17 -9.71
N SER A 110 9.94 -12.75 -8.50
CA SER A 110 8.65 -13.08 -7.86
C SER A 110 7.79 -11.83 -7.61
N ALA A 111 8.41 -10.73 -7.15
CA ALA A 111 7.72 -9.47 -6.94
C ALA A 111 7.22 -8.86 -8.26
N PHE A 112 7.95 -9.04 -9.37
CA PHE A 112 7.52 -8.59 -10.69
C PHE A 112 6.28 -9.34 -11.15
N LEU A 113 6.22 -10.66 -10.96
CA LEU A 113 5.03 -11.44 -11.28
C LEU A 113 3.84 -11.01 -10.40
N LEU A 114 4.06 -10.81 -9.10
CA LEU A 114 3.06 -10.27 -8.19
C LEU A 114 2.55 -8.90 -8.64
N GLY A 115 3.45 -7.96 -8.93
CA GLY A 115 3.10 -6.62 -9.38
C GLY A 115 2.28 -6.62 -10.67
N THR A 116 2.64 -7.48 -11.63
CA THR A 116 1.89 -7.66 -12.87
C THR A 116 0.48 -8.19 -12.60
N LEU A 117 0.37 -9.21 -11.75
CA LEU A 117 -0.91 -9.82 -11.38
C LEU A 117 -1.81 -8.81 -10.64
N THR A 118 -1.25 -8.09 -9.67
CA THR A 118 -1.96 -7.06 -8.91
C THR A 118 -2.43 -5.91 -9.79
N TRP A 119 -1.59 -5.44 -10.71
CA TRP A 119 -1.99 -4.40 -11.67
C TRP A 119 -3.11 -4.90 -12.57
N ARG A 120 -3.04 -6.15 -13.02
CA ARG A 120 -4.07 -6.75 -13.87
C ARG A 120 -5.42 -6.87 -13.16
N SER A 121 -5.44 -7.21 -11.87
CA SER A 121 -6.68 -7.40 -11.11
C SER A 121 -7.25 -6.11 -10.52
N PHE A 122 -6.39 -5.26 -9.93
CA PHE A 122 -6.79 -4.13 -9.10
C PHE A 122 -6.20 -2.79 -9.55
N GLY A 123 -5.53 -2.76 -10.70
CA GLY A 123 -4.98 -1.54 -11.29
C GLY A 123 -3.89 -0.88 -10.45
N SER A 124 -3.74 0.43 -10.65
CA SER A 124 -2.76 1.24 -9.93
C SER A 124 -3.02 1.29 -8.43
N SER A 125 -4.28 1.30 -7.99
CA SER A 125 -4.64 1.29 -6.56
C SER A 125 -4.10 0.05 -5.84
N GLY A 126 -4.36 -1.15 -6.38
CA GLY A 126 -3.82 -2.37 -5.79
C GLY A 126 -2.29 -2.40 -5.78
N PHE A 127 -1.67 -1.92 -6.87
CA PHE A 127 -0.21 -1.86 -6.95
C PHE A 127 0.39 -0.91 -5.91
N LEU A 128 -0.17 0.29 -5.75
CA LEU A 128 0.30 1.29 -4.78
C LEU A 128 0.14 0.79 -3.34
N LEU A 129 -0.92 0.04 -3.02
CA LEU A 129 -1.08 -0.61 -1.73
C LEU A 129 0.07 -1.61 -1.46
N VAL A 130 0.38 -2.48 -2.42
CA VAL A 130 1.47 -3.45 -2.30
C VAL A 130 2.83 -2.77 -2.23
N ALA A 131 3.02 -1.67 -2.96
CA ALA A 131 4.22 -0.85 -2.88
C ALA A 131 4.38 -0.22 -1.49
N ALA A 132 3.30 0.33 -0.91
CA ALA A 132 3.31 0.86 0.46
C ALA A 132 3.67 -0.22 1.49
N TYR A 133 3.05 -1.39 1.40
CA TYR A 133 3.42 -2.57 2.19
C TYR A 133 4.91 -2.90 2.06
N PHE A 134 5.43 -2.95 0.83
CA PHE A 134 6.82 -3.30 0.58
C PHE A 134 7.80 -2.28 1.17
N VAL A 135 7.53 -0.98 0.98
CA VAL A 135 8.38 0.10 1.48
C VAL A 135 8.41 0.11 3.01
N ILE A 136 7.24 0.10 3.65
CA ILE A 136 7.13 0.12 5.12
C ILE A 136 7.74 -1.17 5.70
N GLY A 137 7.39 -2.32 5.12
CA GLY A 137 7.91 -3.62 5.54
C GLY A 137 9.42 -3.76 5.37
N THR A 138 10.02 -3.13 4.36
CA THR A 138 11.49 -3.11 4.17
C THR A 138 12.16 -2.12 5.10
N ALA A 139 11.52 -0.99 5.40
CA ALA A 139 12.06 -0.01 6.33
C ALA A 139 12.14 -0.58 7.75
N VAL A 140 11.07 -1.25 8.21
CA VAL A 140 11.01 -1.80 9.57
C VAL A 140 12.01 -2.94 9.80
N THR A 141 12.26 -3.78 8.78
CA THR A 141 13.25 -4.86 8.91
C THR A 141 14.65 -4.32 9.15
N LYS A 142 14.96 -3.09 8.73
CA LYS A 142 16.27 -2.47 8.95
C LYS A 142 16.43 -1.76 10.29
N VAL A 143 15.34 -1.58 11.05
CA VAL A 143 15.39 -0.93 12.35
C VAL A 143 16.26 -1.74 13.31
N LYS A 144 17.26 -1.09 13.92
CA LYS A 144 18.21 -1.69 14.87
C LYS A 144 18.87 -2.98 14.35
N MET A 145 19.22 -3.01 13.06
CA MET A 145 19.75 -4.22 12.43
C MET A 145 21.03 -4.74 13.13
N ALA A 146 21.98 -3.87 13.48
CA ALA A 146 23.20 -4.29 14.20
C ALA A 146 22.90 -4.97 15.55
N GLN A 147 21.89 -4.50 16.28
CA GLN A 147 21.44 -5.13 17.53
C GLN A 147 20.85 -6.52 17.26
N LYS A 148 20.01 -6.64 16.23
CA LYS A 148 19.35 -7.90 15.88
C LYS A 148 20.37 -8.93 15.35
N GLU A 149 21.38 -8.50 14.61
CA GLU A 149 22.48 -9.35 14.13
C GLU A 149 23.31 -9.86 15.30
N ALA A 150 23.67 -8.99 16.25
CA ALA A 150 24.40 -9.40 17.46
C ALA A 150 23.61 -10.38 18.35
N GLN A 151 22.28 -10.35 18.28
CA GLN A 151 21.38 -11.23 19.02
C GLN A 151 20.99 -12.50 18.23
N GLY A 152 21.42 -12.64 16.97
CA GLY A 152 21.05 -13.79 16.13
C GLY A 152 19.59 -13.82 15.68
N VAL A 153 18.81 -12.76 15.94
CA VAL A 153 17.37 -12.65 15.64
C VAL A 153 17.08 -11.76 14.42
N ALA A 154 18.14 -11.34 13.72
CA ALA A 154 18.03 -10.53 12.52
C ALA A 154 17.30 -11.28 11.40
N GLU A 155 16.49 -10.52 10.66
CA GLU A 155 15.86 -11.01 9.44
C GLU A 155 16.93 -11.52 8.46
N LYS A 156 16.66 -12.70 7.87
CA LYS A 156 17.59 -13.39 6.97
C LYS A 156 18.08 -12.44 5.86
N ARG A 157 19.33 -12.64 5.44
CA ARG A 157 19.96 -11.88 4.32
C ARG A 157 19.92 -10.35 4.54
N LYS A 158 20.10 -9.88 5.77
CA LYS A 158 20.08 -8.45 6.14
C LYS A 158 18.75 -7.77 5.78
N GLY A 159 17.64 -8.49 5.93
CA GLY A 159 16.30 -8.01 5.59
C GLY A 159 15.89 -8.17 4.12
N ARG A 160 16.70 -8.82 3.27
CA ARG A 160 16.36 -9.08 1.86
C ARG A 160 15.49 -10.33 1.71
N ARG A 161 14.24 -10.15 1.30
CA ARG A 161 13.27 -11.23 1.10
C ARG A 161 13.52 -11.99 -0.20
N GLY A 162 13.44 -13.32 -0.13
CA GLY A 162 13.56 -14.21 -1.29
C GLY A 162 12.21 -14.54 -1.93
N PRO A 163 12.19 -15.41 -2.97
CA PRO A 163 10.96 -15.87 -3.61
C PRO A 163 9.95 -16.46 -2.64
N GLY A 164 10.40 -17.34 -1.74
CA GLY A 164 9.55 -17.98 -0.72
C GLY A 164 8.85 -16.96 0.16
N SER A 165 9.58 -15.94 0.62
CA SER A 165 9.00 -14.87 1.44
C SER A 165 8.06 -13.95 0.67
N VAL A 166 8.32 -13.68 -0.62
CA VAL A 166 7.39 -12.91 -1.47
C VAL A 166 6.10 -13.69 -1.66
N ILE A 167 6.18 -14.96 -2.05
CA ILE A 167 5.02 -15.84 -2.25
C ILE A 167 4.26 -16.01 -0.93
N GLY A 168 4.99 -16.29 0.16
CA GLY A 168 4.43 -16.45 1.51
C GLY A 168 3.73 -15.21 2.03
N SER A 169 4.17 -14.03 1.59
CA SER A 169 3.58 -12.74 1.97
C SER A 169 2.42 -12.31 1.07
N SER A 170 2.19 -12.97 -0.07
CA SER A 170 1.22 -12.52 -1.06
C SER A 170 0.24 -13.61 -1.53
N ALA A 171 0.38 -14.86 -1.09
CA ALA A 171 -0.41 -15.98 -1.59
C ALA A 171 -1.93 -15.74 -1.56
N ALA A 172 -2.48 -15.29 -0.43
CA ALA A 172 -3.91 -14.97 -0.34
C ALA A 172 -4.31 -13.83 -1.30
N GLY A 173 -3.50 -12.76 -1.38
CA GLY A 173 -3.71 -11.67 -2.33
C GLY A 173 -3.63 -12.13 -3.79
N CYS A 174 -2.73 -13.05 -4.13
CA CYS A 174 -2.63 -13.67 -5.44
C CYS A 174 -3.89 -14.47 -5.78
N VAL A 175 -4.43 -15.24 -4.82
CA VAL A 175 -5.69 -15.96 -5.00
C VAL A 175 -6.83 -14.97 -5.26
N CYS A 176 -6.96 -13.91 -4.45
CA CYS A 176 -7.95 -12.86 -4.69
C CYS A 176 -7.83 -12.24 -6.08
N ALA A 177 -6.60 -11.95 -6.53
CA ALA A 177 -6.32 -11.39 -7.84
C ALA A 177 -6.68 -12.35 -8.99
N VAL A 178 -6.28 -13.62 -8.89
CA VAL A 178 -6.57 -14.65 -9.91
C VAL A 178 -8.07 -14.88 -10.03
N VAL A 179 -8.78 -15.03 -8.92
CA VAL A 179 -10.24 -15.19 -8.91
C VAL A 179 -10.92 -13.93 -9.48
N SER A 180 -10.40 -12.74 -9.17
CA SER A 180 -10.93 -11.49 -9.74
C SER A 180 -10.77 -11.40 -11.25
N ILE A 181 -9.73 -12.01 -11.83
CA ILE A 181 -9.45 -11.96 -13.28
C ILE A 181 -10.26 -13.02 -14.03
N TYR A 182 -10.29 -14.25 -13.52
CA TYR A 182 -10.80 -15.41 -14.26
C TYR A 182 -12.13 -15.95 -13.74
N GLY A 183 -12.53 -15.61 -12.52
CA GLY A 183 -13.74 -16.14 -11.89
C GLY A 183 -15.05 -15.47 -12.35
N ALA A 184 -14.97 -14.45 -13.21
CA ALA A 184 -16.10 -13.59 -13.59
C ALA A 184 -17.04 -13.24 -12.40
N PRO A 185 -16.48 -12.75 -11.27
CA PRO A 185 -17.25 -12.53 -10.05
C PRO A 185 -18.34 -11.47 -10.24
N THR A 186 -19.47 -11.64 -9.55
CA THR A 186 -20.46 -10.56 -9.41
C THR A 186 -19.84 -9.34 -8.73
N GLU A 187 -20.47 -8.17 -8.83
CA GLU A 187 -19.98 -6.95 -8.15
C GLU A 187 -19.74 -7.16 -6.65
N THR A 188 -20.65 -7.87 -5.99
CA THR A 188 -20.52 -8.23 -4.56
C THR A 188 -19.28 -9.09 -4.31
N VAL A 189 -19.05 -10.13 -5.12
CA VAL A 189 -17.88 -11.00 -4.95
C VAL A 189 -16.59 -10.25 -5.29
N SER A 190 -16.59 -9.40 -6.32
CA SER A 190 -15.45 -8.53 -6.67
C SER A 190 -15.07 -7.62 -5.50
N HIS A 191 -16.06 -7.05 -4.82
CA HIS A 191 -15.85 -6.23 -3.63
C HIS A 191 -15.25 -7.04 -2.47
N LEU A 192 -15.76 -8.25 -2.21
CA LEU A 192 -15.20 -9.14 -1.18
C LEU A 192 -13.78 -9.60 -1.49
N LEU A 193 -13.45 -9.88 -2.75
CA LEU A 193 -12.10 -10.24 -3.18
C LEU A 193 -11.13 -9.07 -2.98
N LYS A 194 -11.58 -7.84 -3.24
CA LYS A 194 -10.80 -6.63 -2.99
C LYS A 194 -10.57 -6.40 -1.50
N LEU A 195 -11.60 -6.62 -0.67
CA LEU A 195 -11.49 -6.57 0.79
C LEU A 195 -10.48 -7.60 1.32
N GLY A 196 -10.62 -8.86 0.89
CA GLY A 196 -9.71 -9.94 1.27
C GLY A 196 -8.26 -9.67 0.83
N PHE A 197 -8.08 -9.13 -0.37
CA PHE A 197 -6.78 -8.68 -0.86
C PHE A 197 -6.16 -7.64 0.09
N VAL A 198 -6.88 -6.55 0.40
CA VAL A 198 -6.39 -5.50 1.31
C VAL A 198 -6.10 -6.07 2.70
N ALA A 199 -7.02 -6.86 3.25
CA ALA A 199 -6.86 -7.49 4.55
C ALA A 199 -5.60 -8.38 4.61
N SER A 200 -5.32 -9.18 3.58
CA SER A 200 -4.13 -10.04 3.54
C SER A 200 -2.81 -9.26 3.67
N PHE A 201 -2.71 -8.10 3.01
CA PHE A 201 -1.53 -7.24 3.12
C PHE A 201 -1.49 -6.47 4.44
N CYS A 202 -2.63 -6.07 4.99
CA CYS A 202 -2.71 -5.48 6.34
C CYS A 202 -2.21 -6.48 7.40
N THR A 203 -2.67 -7.74 7.32
CA THR A 203 -2.20 -8.83 8.18
C THR A 203 -0.70 -8.98 8.07
N LYS A 204 -0.17 -9.10 6.85
CA LYS A 204 1.26 -9.32 6.66
C LYS A 204 2.12 -8.15 7.12
N LEU A 205 1.66 -6.92 6.90
CA LEU A 205 2.39 -5.74 7.36
C LEU A 205 2.37 -5.66 8.89
N SER A 206 1.21 -5.87 9.52
CA SER A 206 1.07 -5.89 10.97
C SER A 206 1.98 -6.94 11.60
N ASP A 207 2.01 -8.15 11.04
CA ASP A 207 2.87 -9.25 11.47
C ASP A 207 4.37 -8.89 11.39
N THR A 208 4.78 -8.37 10.23
CA THR A 208 6.16 -7.95 10.00
C THR A 208 6.57 -6.83 10.95
N VAL A 209 5.75 -5.79 11.09
CA VAL A 209 6.07 -4.65 11.96
C VAL A 209 6.07 -5.07 13.42
N SER A 210 5.11 -5.90 13.83
CA SER A 210 5.02 -6.41 15.20
C SER A 210 6.25 -7.21 15.61
N SER A 211 6.65 -8.17 14.77
CA SER A 211 7.83 -8.99 15.04
C SER A 211 9.13 -8.17 15.00
N GLU A 212 9.31 -7.29 14.02
CA GLU A 212 10.55 -6.51 13.89
C GLU A 212 10.69 -5.43 14.97
N ILE A 213 9.61 -4.76 15.34
CA ILE A 213 9.61 -3.80 16.46
C ILE A 213 9.72 -4.53 17.80
N GLY A 214 9.08 -5.68 17.95
CA GLY A 214 9.21 -6.53 19.14
C GLY A 214 10.65 -6.98 19.37
N LYS A 215 11.35 -7.46 18.34
CA LYS A 215 12.79 -7.79 18.41
C LYS A 215 13.63 -6.56 18.78
N ALA A 216 13.34 -5.41 18.17
CA ALA A 216 14.12 -4.19 18.35
C ALA A 216 13.92 -3.49 19.71
N TYR A 217 12.69 -3.47 20.23
CA TYR A 217 12.29 -2.64 21.37
C TYR A 217 11.53 -3.37 22.49
N GLY A 218 11.03 -4.59 22.27
CA GLY A 218 10.12 -5.27 23.19
C GLY A 218 10.70 -5.48 24.59
N LYS A 219 10.23 -4.75 25.61
CA LYS A 219 10.84 -4.82 26.96
C LYS A 219 10.67 -6.19 27.60
N ILE A 220 9.45 -6.73 27.51
CA ILE A 220 9.08 -8.04 28.01
C ILE A 220 8.37 -8.77 26.88
N THR A 221 8.89 -9.96 26.54
CA THR A 221 8.32 -10.87 25.55
C THR A 221 7.77 -12.09 26.26
N TYR A 222 6.57 -12.52 25.90
CA TYR A 222 5.91 -13.68 26.49
C TYR A 222 5.40 -14.63 25.41
N LEU A 223 5.40 -15.92 25.73
CA LEU A 223 4.81 -16.93 24.85
C LEU A 223 3.29 -16.89 24.99
N VAL A 224 2.56 -16.76 23.88
CA VAL A 224 1.10 -16.57 23.91
C VAL A 224 0.35 -17.73 24.58
N THR A 225 0.91 -18.94 24.54
CA THR A 225 0.28 -20.16 25.06
C THR A 225 0.47 -20.37 26.56
N THR A 226 1.61 -19.95 27.12
CA THR A 226 1.96 -20.24 28.52
C THR A 226 2.10 -18.97 29.37
N LEU A 227 2.09 -17.80 28.73
CA LEU A 227 2.36 -16.49 29.34
C LEU A 227 3.72 -16.41 30.06
N LYS A 228 4.63 -17.37 29.80
CA LYS A 228 5.99 -17.35 30.32
C LYS A 228 6.81 -16.32 29.59
N VAL A 229 7.64 -15.61 30.34
CA VAL A 229 8.63 -14.68 29.77
C VAL A 229 9.68 -15.49 29.01
N VAL A 230 9.91 -15.11 27.76
CA VAL A 230 10.86 -15.75 26.84
C VAL A 230 11.77 -14.71 26.22
N PRO A 231 12.97 -15.07 25.72
CA PRO A 231 13.83 -14.15 25.00
C PRO A 231 13.14 -13.49 23.80
N ARG A 232 13.65 -12.33 23.37
CA ARG A 232 13.18 -11.67 22.16
C ARG A 232 13.50 -12.52 20.94
N GLY A 233 12.60 -12.54 19.96
CA GLY A 233 12.78 -13.29 18.72
C GLY A 233 12.53 -14.79 18.83
N THR A 234 12.09 -15.28 20.00
CA THR A 234 11.51 -16.63 20.11
C THR A 234 10.24 -16.72 19.25
N GLU A 235 10.10 -17.81 18.48
CA GLU A 235 8.92 -18.03 17.63
C GLU A 235 7.64 -18.10 18.47
N GLY A 236 6.59 -17.40 18.00
CA GLY A 236 5.33 -17.23 18.74
C GLY A 236 5.40 -16.33 19.99
N ALA A 237 6.53 -15.67 20.26
CA ALA A 237 6.64 -14.70 21.33
C ALA A 237 6.05 -13.34 20.93
N VAL A 238 5.27 -12.76 21.84
CA VAL A 238 4.62 -11.47 21.66
C VAL A 238 5.12 -10.45 22.68
N SER A 239 5.14 -9.18 22.30
CA SER A 239 5.44 -8.04 23.19
C SER A 239 4.40 -6.95 23.01
N LEU A 240 4.24 -6.11 24.04
CA LEU A 240 3.33 -4.97 23.97
C LEU A 240 3.76 -3.99 22.88
N GLU A 241 5.05 -3.67 22.81
CA GLU A 241 5.60 -2.74 21.82
C GLU A 241 5.42 -3.26 20.39
N GLY A 242 5.67 -4.54 20.15
CA GLY A 242 5.39 -5.18 18.87
C GLY A 242 3.91 -5.12 18.51
N THR A 243 3.04 -5.52 19.43
CA THR A 243 1.59 -5.59 19.19
C THR A 243 1.00 -4.23 18.84
N LEU A 244 1.39 -3.17 19.57
CA LEU A 244 0.97 -1.80 19.28
C LEU A 244 1.50 -1.30 17.94
N ALA A 245 2.76 -1.61 17.61
CA ALA A 245 3.33 -1.24 16.33
C ALA A 245 2.66 -1.96 15.15
N GLY A 246 2.32 -3.25 15.32
CA GLY A 246 1.53 -4.01 14.35
C GLY A 246 0.15 -3.40 14.12
N LEU A 247 -0.55 -3.02 15.20
CA LEU A 247 -1.86 -2.33 15.11
C LEU A 247 -1.77 -1.01 14.33
N VAL A 248 -0.74 -0.20 14.60
CA VAL A 248 -0.49 1.04 13.86
C VAL A 248 -0.20 0.76 12.39
N ALA A 249 0.56 -0.29 12.09
CA ALA A 249 0.89 -0.67 10.72
C ALA A 249 -0.34 -1.16 9.93
N ALA A 250 -1.19 -2.01 10.53
CA ALA A 250 -2.47 -2.39 9.92
C ALA A 250 -3.35 -1.17 9.65
N SER A 251 -3.44 -0.26 10.63
CA SER A 251 -4.24 0.97 10.51
C SER A 251 -3.74 1.87 9.39
N LEU A 252 -2.41 2.04 9.27
CA LEU A 252 -1.79 2.82 8.21
C LEU A 252 -2.09 2.23 6.84
N LEU A 253 -1.94 0.92 6.65
CA LEU A 253 -2.18 0.30 5.35
C LEU A 253 -3.67 0.23 5.00
N ALA A 254 -4.55 0.03 5.98
CA ALA A 254 -5.99 0.12 5.78
C ALA A 254 -6.42 1.53 5.37
N TYR A 255 -5.83 2.57 5.98
CA TYR A 255 -6.01 3.95 5.55
C TYR A 255 -5.57 4.18 4.11
N VAL A 256 -4.41 3.65 3.70
CA VAL A 256 -3.97 3.68 2.29
C VAL A 256 -5.00 2.99 1.38
N GLY A 257 -5.55 1.84 1.80
CA GLY A 257 -6.63 1.16 1.09
C GLY A 257 -7.88 2.03 0.90
N CYS A 258 -8.30 2.78 1.93
CA CYS A 258 -9.39 3.75 1.81
C CYS A 258 -9.06 4.92 0.89
N TYR A 259 -7.87 5.51 1.05
CA TYR A 259 -7.42 6.63 0.23
C TYR A 259 -7.37 6.28 -1.26
N LEU A 260 -6.99 5.04 -1.58
CA LEU A 260 -6.94 4.51 -2.95
C LEU A 260 -8.31 4.01 -3.46
N ASN A 261 -9.39 4.24 -2.72
CA ASN A 261 -10.75 3.77 -3.00
C ASN A 261 -10.85 2.25 -3.20
N MET A 262 -10.01 1.47 -2.50
CA MET A 262 -10.10 0.01 -2.54
C MET A 262 -11.12 -0.52 -1.55
N ILE A 263 -11.24 0.10 -0.38
CA ILE A 263 -12.15 -0.29 0.69
C ILE A 263 -12.80 0.94 1.32
N LYS A 264 -13.97 0.77 1.92
CA LYS A 264 -14.67 1.85 2.63
C LYS A 264 -14.14 2.00 4.07
N PRO A 265 -14.36 3.15 4.75
CA PRO A 265 -13.91 3.34 6.12
C PRO A 265 -14.36 2.26 7.13
N PRO A 266 -15.60 1.74 7.09
CA PRO A 266 -15.99 0.63 7.98
C PRO A 266 -15.22 -0.66 7.70
N GLU A 267 -14.92 -0.95 6.43
CA GLU A 267 -14.14 -2.11 6.01
C GLU A 267 -12.68 -2.01 6.46
N ALA A 268 -12.12 -0.80 6.61
CA ALA A 268 -10.79 -0.63 7.20
C ALA A 268 -10.73 -1.16 8.63
N VAL A 269 -11.77 -0.93 9.44
CA VAL A 269 -11.89 -1.50 10.79
C VAL A 269 -11.92 -3.02 10.72
N VAL A 270 -12.65 -3.59 9.76
CA VAL A 270 -12.69 -5.04 9.52
C VAL A 270 -11.31 -5.58 9.17
N CYS A 271 -10.57 -4.94 8.26
CA CYS A 271 -9.20 -5.34 7.93
C CYS A 271 -8.26 -5.30 9.15
N ILE A 272 -8.37 -4.25 9.98
CA ILE A 272 -7.54 -4.11 11.19
C ILE A 272 -7.85 -5.24 12.18
N LEU A 273 -9.13 -5.46 12.50
CA LEU A 273 -9.53 -6.53 13.43
C LEU A 273 -9.13 -7.91 12.92
N ALA A 274 -9.38 -8.20 11.63
CA ALA A 274 -8.98 -9.46 11.02
C ALA A 274 -7.46 -9.67 11.05
N SER A 275 -6.68 -8.59 10.85
CA SER A 275 -5.21 -8.63 10.96
C SER A 275 -4.75 -9.01 12.36
N GLN A 276 -5.34 -8.41 13.40
CA GLN A 276 -4.96 -8.70 14.78
C GLN A 276 -5.34 -10.12 15.21
N ILE A 277 -6.52 -10.60 14.81
CA ILE A 277 -6.96 -11.97 15.10
C ILE A 277 -6.05 -12.98 14.39
N ALA A 278 -5.72 -12.75 13.12
CA ALA A 278 -4.86 -13.63 12.35
C ALA A 278 -3.43 -13.69 12.94
N ASN A 279 -2.84 -12.54 13.28
CA ASN A 279 -1.51 -12.49 13.88
C ASN A 279 -1.46 -13.14 15.27
N PHE A 280 -2.52 -13.01 16.05
CA PHE A 280 -2.62 -13.75 17.32
C PHE A 280 -2.66 -15.27 17.09
N GLY A 281 -3.41 -15.73 16.07
CA GLY A 281 -3.43 -17.13 15.66
C GLY A 281 -2.08 -17.63 15.15
N GLU A 282 -1.34 -16.81 14.39
CA GLU A 282 0.03 -17.08 13.97
C GLU A 282 0.95 -17.28 15.16
N SER A 283 0.87 -16.42 16.18
CA SER A 283 1.71 -16.55 17.38
C SER A 283 1.40 -17.83 18.16
N ILE A 284 0.15 -18.31 18.13
CA ILE A 284 -0.21 -19.62 18.70
C ILE A 284 0.45 -20.75 17.90
N ILE A 285 0.37 -20.70 16.56
CA ILE A 285 1.02 -21.68 15.68
C ILE A 285 2.52 -21.70 15.91
N GLY A 286 3.17 -20.53 15.98
CA GLY A 286 4.60 -20.42 16.27
C GLY A 286 4.96 -21.02 17.63
N ALA A 287 4.19 -20.70 18.67
CA ALA A 287 4.43 -21.20 20.03
C ALA A 287 4.19 -22.70 20.20
N THR A 288 3.32 -23.30 19.39
CA THR A 288 2.88 -24.71 19.55
C THR A 288 3.56 -25.66 18.57
N LEU A 289 3.80 -25.24 17.33
CA LEU A 289 4.19 -26.12 16.23
C LEU A 289 5.58 -25.80 15.67
N GLN A 290 6.00 -24.54 15.61
CA GLN A 290 7.30 -24.21 15.04
C GLN A 290 8.45 -24.70 15.93
N GLU A 291 9.50 -25.19 15.29
CA GLU A 291 10.70 -25.77 15.94
C GLU A 291 10.43 -27.01 16.83
N LYS A 292 9.23 -27.61 16.73
CA LYS A 292 8.91 -28.90 17.37
C LYS A 292 9.25 -30.08 16.46
N ASP A 293 9.65 -31.18 17.08
CA ASP A 293 9.90 -32.45 16.39
C ASP A 293 8.63 -32.90 15.64
N GLY A 294 8.77 -33.24 14.35
CA GLY A 294 7.67 -33.60 13.46
C GLY A 294 7.06 -32.44 12.65
N PHE A 295 7.32 -31.18 13.02
CA PHE A 295 6.77 -29.98 12.34
C PHE A 295 7.83 -29.13 11.64
N GLN A 296 9.04 -29.66 11.44
CA GLN A 296 10.17 -28.97 10.77
C GLN A 296 9.85 -28.52 9.32
N TRP A 297 8.82 -29.08 8.69
CA TRP A 297 8.31 -28.66 7.38
C TRP A 297 7.50 -27.35 7.43
N LEU A 298 7.01 -26.96 8.61
CA LEU A 298 6.24 -25.74 8.83
C LEU A 298 7.17 -24.53 8.98
N ASN A 299 7.77 -24.13 7.86
CA ASN A 299 8.66 -22.97 7.82
C ASN A 299 7.89 -21.63 7.90
N ASN A 300 8.62 -20.55 8.19
CA ASN A 300 8.04 -19.20 8.35
C ASN A 300 7.28 -18.73 7.10
N ASP A 301 7.73 -19.10 5.90
CA ASP A 301 7.04 -18.70 4.66
C ASP A 301 5.66 -19.38 4.55
N LEU A 302 5.51 -20.63 4.99
CA LEU A 302 4.23 -21.35 5.02
C LEU A 302 3.30 -20.84 6.12
N VAL A 303 3.83 -20.58 7.31
CA VAL A 303 3.05 -19.95 8.39
C VAL A 303 2.53 -18.58 7.95
N ASN A 304 3.35 -17.81 7.22
CA ASN A 304 2.90 -16.56 6.61
C ASN A 304 1.73 -16.75 5.65
N VAL A 305 1.76 -17.78 4.78
CA VAL A 305 0.62 -18.10 3.90
C VAL A 305 -0.65 -18.34 4.70
N ILE A 306 -0.56 -19.14 5.77
CA ILE A 306 -1.71 -19.45 6.63
C ILE A 306 -2.22 -18.16 7.27
N ASN A 307 -1.35 -17.37 7.88
CA ASN A 307 -1.70 -16.14 8.58
C ASN A 307 -2.45 -15.15 7.67
N ILE A 308 -1.88 -14.81 6.50
CA ILE A 308 -2.52 -13.86 5.58
C ILE A 308 -3.81 -14.40 4.98
N SER A 309 -3.93 -15.73 4.84
CA SER A 309 -5.16 -16.38 4.37
C SER A 309 -6.25 -16.30 5.43
N VAL A 310 -5.93 -16.55 6.70
CA VAL A 310 -6.84 -16.38 7.83
C VAL A 310 -7.31 -14.93 7.91
N GLY A 311 -6.40 -13.96 7.82
CA GLY A 311 -6.75 -12.53 7.81
C GLY A 311 -7.70 -12.16 6.66
N SER A 312 -7.43 -12.63 5.44
CA SER A 312 -8.31 -12.45 4.29
C SER A 312 -9.69 -13.06 4.52
N ILE A 313 -9.76 -14.33 4.94
CA ILE A 313 -11.03 -15.06 5.14
C ILE A 313 -11.86 -14.43 6.25
N ILE A 314 -11.25 -14.12 7.40
CA ILE A 314 -11.95 -13.48 8.52
C ILE A 314 -12.55 -12.15 8.08
N SER A 315 -11.83 -11.34 7.30
CA SER A 315 -12.35 -10.07 6.82
C SER A 315 -13.60 -10.25 5.93
N ILE A 316 -13.58 -11.24 5.03
CA ILE A 316 -14.71 -11.56 4.15
C ILE A 316 -15.89 -12.06 4.97
N VAL A 317 -15.67 -12.97 5.92
CA VAL A 317 -16.72 -13.53 6.78
C VAL A 317 -17.37 -12.43 7.63
N ILE A 318 -16.57 -11.59 8.29
CA ILE A 318 -17.10 -10.46 9.07
C ILE A 318 -17.94 -9.55 8.17
N GLN A 319 -17.44 -9.21 6.98
CA GLN A 319 -18.17 -8.35 6.05
C GLN A 319 -19.49 -8.97 5.59
N GLN A 320 -19.50 -10.27 5.34
CA GLN A 320 -20.72 -11.00 5.00
C GLN A 320 -21.71 -11.03 6.15
N LEU A 321 -21.27 -11.17 7.40
CA LEU A 321 -22.17 -11.13 8.57
C LEU A 321 -22.76 -9.73 8.79
N LEU A 322 -21.95 -8.68 8.59
CA LEU A 322 -22.42 -7.29 8.71
C LEU A 322 -23.44 -6.90 7.63
N HIS A 323 -23.37 -7.50 6.45
CA HIS A 323 -24.34 -7.25 5.38
C HIS A 323 -25.47 -8.28 5.31
N GLY A 324 -25.24 -9.52 5.76
CA GLY A 324 -26.23 -10.60 5.83
C GLY A 324 -27.26 -10.43 6.93
N THR A 325 -27.09 -9.43 7.81
CA THR A 325 -28.15 -8.95 8.73
C THR A 325 -29.15 -8.01 8.05
N ASN A 326 -28.98 -7.71 6.75
CA ASN A 326 -29.88 -6.89 5.94
C ASN A 326 -30.42 -7.63 4.69
N LEU A 327 -30.37 -8.96 4.67
CA LEU A 327 -31.02 -9.83 3.68
C LEU A 327 -32.12 -10.66 4.37
#